data_AF-A0A0P7AV14-F1
#
_entry.id   AF-A0A0P7AV14-F1
#
_cell.length_a   1.000
_cell.length_b   1.000
_cell.length_c   1.000
_cell.angle_alpha   90.00
_cell.angle_beta   90.00
_cell.angle_gamma   90.00
#
_symmetry.space_group_name_H-M   'P 1'
#
loop_
_entity.id
_entity.type
_entity.pdbx_description
1 polymer ?
#
loop_
_entity_poly.entity_id
_entity_poly.type
_entity_poly.pdbx_seq_one_letter_code
_entity_poly.pdbx_strand_id
1 'polypeptide(L)'
;MKWLGIAASIVVLLGVILFVFLQNQEPQRDIQNEVVEVNTAEKKTISLGDLSPQLKKVEQYYVANINYELSKLEISEENKEMVDAYLKRLDDLDKEYEALNSELNDLGPNDQTIEAAITNLELRLQLLIKLKSKLNQLKSSKNEQESTAVM
;
A
#
# COMPACT_ATOMS: atom_id res chain seq x y z
N MET A 1 58.28 29.37 11.27
CA MET A 1 57.00 29.13 11.98
C MET A 1 55.85 29.17 10.97
N LYS A 2 55.53 28.05 10.32
CA LYS A 2 54.37 27.89 9.42
C LYS A 2 53.81 26.47 9.59
N TRP A 3 53.31 26.18 10.79
CA TRP A 3 52.60 24.93 11.12
C TRP A 3 51.24 25.20 11.78
N LEU A 4 50.81 26.47 11.87
CA LEU A 4 49.55 26.87 12.50
C LEU A 4 48.33 26.80 11.57
N GLY A 5 48.52 26.79 10.24
CA GLY A 5 47.39 26.82 9.30
C GLY A 5 46.62 25.50 9.20
N ILE A 6 47.32 24.37 9.34
CA ILE A 6 46.75 23.03 9.12
C ILE A 6 45.92 22.59 10.33
N ALA A 7 46.36 22.93 11.55
CA ALA A 7 45.66 22.59 12.78
C ALA A 7 44.30 23.30 12.89
N ALA A 8 44.22 24.57 12.45
CA ALA A 8 42.97 25.32 12.49
C ALA A 8 41.88 24.71 11.58
N SER A 9 42.24 24.25 10.39
CA SER A 9 41.30 23.59 9.48
C SER A 9 40.76 22.27 10.05
N ILE A 10 41.58 21.51 10.77
CA ILE A 10 41.14 20.24 11.40
C ILE A 10 40.15 20.51 12.54
N VAL A 11 40.38 21.54 13.35
CA VAL A 11 39.48 21.91 14.46
C VAL A 11 38.12 22.39 13.94
N VAL A 12 38.09 23.17 12.85
CA VAL A 12 36.84 23.62 12.22
C VAL A 12 36.07 22.43 11.65
N LEU A 13 36.74 21.50 10.97
CA LEU A 13 36.10 20.33 10.36
C LEU A 13 35.52 19.37 11.43
N LEU A 14 36.25 19.15 12.52
CA LEU A 14 35.75 18.38 13.67
C LEU A 14 34.59 19.10 14.37
N GLY A 15 34.64 20.43 14.48
CA GLY A 15 33.57 21.24 15.05
C GLY A 15 32.27 21.14 14.26
N VAL A 16 32.33 21.19 12.92
CA VAL A 16 31.15 21.04 12.06
C VAL A 16 30.58 19.63 12.13
N ILE A 17 31.44 18.60 12.14
CA ILE A 17 31.00 17.20 12.30
C ILE A 17 30.32 16.99 13.66
N LEU A 18 30.92 17.50 14.75
CA LEU A 18 30.32 17.45 16.08
C LEU A 18 29.00 18.24 16.15
N PHE A 19 28.93 19.40 15.52
CA PHE A 19 27.73 20.22 15.51
C PHE A 19 26.56 19.54 14.80
N VAL A 20 26.79 18.95 13.62
CA VAL A 20 25.78 18.14 12.91
C VAL A 20 25.39 16.91 13.72
N PHE A 21 26.35 16.25 14.36
CA PHE A 21 26.09 15.09 15.22
C PHE A 21 25.23 15.44 16.45
N LEU A 22 25.47 16.60 17.07
CA LEU A 22 24.67 17.10 18.19
C LEU A 22 23.28 17.59 17.74
N GLN A 23 23.16 18.19 16.56
CA GLN A 23 21.87 18.66 16.03
C GLN A 23 20.95 17.51 15.60
N ASN A 24 21.52 16.37 15.19
CA ASN A 24 20.76 15.15 14.86
C ASN A 24 20.31 14.33 16.08
N GLN A 25 20.69 14.74 17.30
CA GLN A 25 20.17 14.15 18.54
C GLN A 25 19.05 15.03 19.07
N GLU A 26 17.81 14.76 18.64
CA GLU A 26 16.64 15.29 19.33
C GLU A 26 16.69 14.88 20.81
N PRO A 27 16.38 15.79 21.75
CA PRO A 27 16.39 15.45 23.16
C PRO A 27 15.24 14.51 23.47
N GLN A 28 15.55 13.21 23.61
CA GLN A 28 14.63 12.27 24.23
C GLN A 28 14.43 12.66 25.69
N ARG A 29 13.21 13.09 26.00
CA ARG A 29 12.77 13.29 27.39
C ARG A 29 12.48 11.92 27.98
N ASP A 30 13.31 11.49 28.92
CA ASP A 30 13.04 10.37 29.81
C ASP A 30 11.68 10.55 30.52
N ILE A 31 10.75 9.64 30.27
CA ILE A 31 9.69 9.30 31.23
C ILE A 31 9.84 7.83 31.56
N GLN A 32 9.88 7.60 32.86
CA GLN A 32 10.21 6.38 33.56
C GLN A 32 9.25 5.23 33.20
N ASN A 33 9.79 4.01 33.23
CA ASN A 33 9.16 2.72 33.00
C ASN A 33 7.67 2.62 33.40
N GLU A 34 6.82 2.40 32.39
CA GLU A 34 5.61 1.58 32.51
C GLU A 34 5.61 0.62 31.32
N VAL A 35 5.49 -0.68 31.60
CA VAL A 35 5.39 -1.72 30.57
C VAL A 35 4.01 -1.58 29.94
N VAL A 36 3.89 -0.69 28.96
CA VAL A 36 2.70 -0.60 28.12
C VAL A 36 2.97 -1.42 26.86
N GLU A 37 2.35 -2.59 26.85
CA GLU A 37 1.87 -3.33 25.68
C GLU A 37 2.03 -2.55 24.36
N VAL A 38 2.68 -3.18 23.37
CA VAL A 38 2.67 -2.73 21.98
C VAL A 38 1.24 -2.80 21.46
N ASN A 39 0.44 -1.83 21.84
CA ASN A 39 -0.66 -1.36 21.05
C ASN A 39 -0.01 -0.53 19.95
N THR A 40 0.38 -1.20 18.87
CA THR A 40 0.28 -0.58 17.56
C THR A 40 -1.19 -0.19 17.44
N ALA A 41 -1.53 0.99 17.95
CA ALA A 41 -2.78 1.63 17.59
C ALA A 41 -2.62 1.88 16.09
N GLU A 42 -3.03 0.91 15.28
CA GLU A 42 -3.54 1.18 13.96
C GLU A 42 -4.50 2.34 14.18
N LYS A 43 -4.06 3.53 13.76
CA LYS A 43 -4.90 4.71 13.77
C LYS A 43 -6.07 4.31 12.91
N LYS A 44 -7.17 3.90 13.53
CA LYS A 44 -8.35 3.36 12.86
C LYS A 44 -8.88 4.51 12.01
N THR A 45 -8.44 4.55 10.75
CA THR A 45 -8.91 5.49 9.76
C THR A 45 -10.39 5.18 9.56
N ILE A 46 -11.25 6.19 9.74
CA ILE A 46 -12.67 6.06 9.40
C ILE A 46 -12.71 5.65 7.93
N SER A 47 -13.29 4.49 7.64
CA SER A 47 -13.49 4.01 6.28
C SER A 47 -14.84 4.47 5.75
N LEU A 48 -15.11 4.23 4.46
CA LEU A 48 -16.37 4.61 3.82
C LEU A 48 -17.60 4.11 4.60
N GLY A 49 -17.51 2.89 5.15
CA GLY A 49 -18.61 2.25 5.88
C GLY A 49 -18.90 2.83 7.25
N ASP A 50 -17.99 3.63 7.80
CA ASP A 50 -18.21 4.32 9.07
C ASP A 50 -19.01 5.64 8.87
N LEU A 51 -19.13 6.12 7.63
CA LEU A 51 -19.84 7.37 7.31
C LEU A 51 -21.38 7.22 7.28
N SER A 52 -21.89 6.09 6.79
CA SER A 52 -23.34 5.82 6.81
C SER A 52 -23.67 4.34 6.61
N PRO A 53 -24.87 3.88 7.03
CA PRO A 53 -25.31 2.50 6.79
C PRO A 53 -25.39 2.11 5.30
N GLN A 54 -25.60 3.08 4.41
CA GLN A 54 -25.68 2.82 2.97
C GLN A 54 -24.29 2.61 2.39
N LEU A 55 -23.34 3.49 2.71
CA LEU A 55 -21.95 3.37 2.30
C LEU A 55 -21.28 2.11 2.86
N LYS A 56 -21.65 1.71 4.07
CA LYS A 56 -21.21 0.43 4.66
C LYS A 56 -21.57 -0.76 3.80
N LYS A 57 -22.78 -0.80 3.27
CA LYS A 57 -23.21 -1.91 2.39
C LYS A 57 -22.43 -1.92 1.08
N VAL A 58 -22.13 -0.74 0.53
CA VAL A 58 -21.33 -0.59 -0.69
C VAL A 58 -19.90 -1.09 -0.46
N GLU A 59 -19.23 -0.60 0.59
CA GLU A 59 -17.88 -1.04 0.95
C GLU A 59 -17.83 -2.54 1.20
N GLN A 60 -18.74 -3.06 2.04
CA GLN A 60 -18.80 -4.50 2.33
C GLN A 60 -19.03 -5.34 1.08
N TYR A 61 -19.89 -4.88 0.17
CA TYR A 61 -20.14 -5.57 -1.10
C TYR A 61 -18.84 -5.69 -1.91
N TYR A 62 -18.14 -4.58 -2.15
CA TYR A 62 -16.93 -4.61 -2.96
C TYR A 62 -15.79 -5.37 -2.28
N VAL A 63 -15.55 -5.15 -0.99
CA VAL A 63 -14.49 -5.85 -0.23
C VAL A 63 -14.75 -7.36 -0.23
N ALA A 64 -15.99 -7.80 -0.01
CA ALA A 64 -16.32 -9.22 -0.06
C ALA A 64 -16.07 -9.84 -1.45
N ASN A 65 -16.44 -9.13 -2.52
CA ASN A 65 -16.22 -9.61 -3.89
C ASN A 65 -14.75 -9.58 -4.30
N ILE A 66 -13.98 -8.56 -3.89
CA ILE A 66 -12.53 -8.50 -4.09
C ILE A 66 -11.86 -9.70 -3.42
N ASN A 67 -12.19 -9.96 -2.15
CA ASN A 67 -11.65 -11.11 -1.41
C ASN A 67 -12.08 -12.44 -2.04
N TYR A 68 -13.32 -12.53 -2.50
CA TYR A 68 -13.81 -13.70 -3.23
C TYR A 68 -13.00 -13.93 -4.51
N GLU A 69 -12.82 -12.93 -5.36
CA GLU A 69 -12.06 -13.10 -6.61
C GLU A 69 -10.58 -13.37 -6.36
N LEU A 70 -9.97 -12.73 -5.36
CA LEU A 70 -8.60 -13.04 -4.91
C LEU A 70 -8.47 -14.51 -4.49
N SER A 71 -9.44 -15.06 -3.75
CA SER A 71 -9.44 -16.46 -3.34
C SER A 71 -9.54 -17.46 -4.50
N LYS A 72 -9.96 -17.00 -5.68
CA LYS A 72 -10.08 -17.81 -6.91
C LYS A 72 -8.85 -17.71 -7.80
N LEU A 73 -7.84 -16.91 -7.44
CA LEU A 73 -6.63 -16.79 -8.25
C LEU A 73 -5.79 -18.08 -8.18
N GLU A 74 -5.55 -18.67 -9.34
CA GLU A 74 -4.68 -19.83 -9.50
C GLU A 74 -3.37 -19.40 -10.13
N ILE A 75 -2.31 -19.37 -9.32
CA ILE A 75 -0.97 -18.93 -9.73
C ILE A 75 -0.16 -20.16 -10.12
N SER A 76 0.51 -20.08 -11.26
CA SER A 76 1.47 -21.07 -11.77
C SER A 76 2.71 -20.36 -12.30
N GLU A 77 3.80 -21.09 -12.53
CA GLU A 77 5.03 -20.52 -13.08
C GLU A 77 4.79 -19.84 -14.44
N GLU A 78 3.89 -20.38 -15.25
CA GLU A 78 3.55 -19.89 -16.58
C GLU A 78 2.78 -18.55 -16.56
N ASN A 79 1.96 -18.31 -15.53
CA ASN A 79 1.14 -17.11 -15.44
C ASN A 79 1.65 -16.09 -14.40
N LYS A 80 2.73 -16.41 -13.68
CA LYS A 80 3.23 -15.64 -12.55
C LYS A 80 3.51 -14.18 -12.87
N GLU A 81 4.25 -13.91 -13.95
CA GLU A 81 4.61 -12.53 -14.33
C GLU A 81 3.37 -11.66 -14.58
N MET A 82 2.36 -12.22 -15.26
CA MET A 82 1.10 -11.52 -15.50
C MET A 82 0.35 -11.29 -14.18
N VAL A 83 0.20 -12.32 -13.35
CA VAL A 83 -0.48 -12.20 -12.05
C VAL A 83 0.20 -11.14 -11.19
N ASP A 84 1.52 -11.17 -11.07
CA ASP A 84 2.30 -10.23 -10.26
C ASP A 84 2.09 -8.78 -10.75
N ALA A 85 2.02 -8.54 -12.06
CA ALA A 85 1.74 -7.21 -12.61
C ALA A 85 0.34 -6.69 -12.23
N TYR A 86 -0.67 -7.56 -12.25
CA TYR A 86 -2.04 -7.21 -11.83
C TYR A 86 -2.12 -6.98 -10.32
N LEU A 87 -1.46 -7.81 -9.50
CA LEU A 87 -1.42 -7.64 -8.05
C LEU A 87 -0.69 -6.36 -7.65
N LYS A 88 0.38 -5.99 -8.36
CA LYS A 88 1.04 -4.70 -8.17
C LYS A 88 0.09 -3.52 -8.42
N ARG A 89 -0.71 -3.58 -9.50
CA ARG A 89 -1.70 -2.52 -9.77
C ARG A 89 -2.83 -2.52 -8.73
N LEU A 90 -3.18 -3.67 -8.18
CA LEU A 90 -4.16 -3.78 -7.10
C LEU A 90 -3.64 -3.14 -5.81
N ASP A 91 -2.36 -3.33 -5.49
CA ASP A 91 -1.68 -2.69 -4.35
C ASP A 91 -1.59 -1.16 -4.52
N ASP A 92 -1.32 -0.67 -5.73
CA ASP A 92 -1.37 0.78 -6.02
C ASP A 92 -2.77 1.35 -5.73
N LEU A 93 -3.83 0.64 -6.14
CA LEU A 93 -5.21 1.04 -5.88
C LEU A 93 -5.56 0.96 -4.39
N ASP A 94 -5.09 -0.05 -3.66
CA ASP A 94 -5.31 -0.19 -2.22
C ASP A 94 -4.70 0.99 -1.43
N LYS A 95 -3.47 1.39 -1.78
CA LYS A 95 -2.82 2.58 -1.20
C LYS A 95 -3.60 3.87 -1.50
N GLU A 96 -4.13 3.99 -2.70
CA GLU A 96 -4.99 5.12 -3.07
C GLU A 96 -6.29 5.12 -2.26
N TYR A 97 -6.91 3.96 -2.03
CA TYR A 97 -8.08 3.83 -1.14
C TYR A 97 -7.77 4.29 0.29
N GLU A 98 -6.64 3.86 0.85
CA GLU A 98 -6.21 4.28 2.19
C GLU A 98 -5.92 5.79 2.26
N ALA A 99 -5.34 6.37 1.20
CA ALA A 99 -5.15 7.81 1.11
C ALA A 99 -6.47 8.57 1.07
N LEU A 100 -7.46 8.08 0.31
CA LEU A 100 -8.81 8.66 0.25
C LEU A 100 -9.52 8.55 1.61
N ASN A 101 -9.37 7.43 2.32
CA ASN A 101 -9.88 7.30 3.69
C ASN A 101 -9.22 8.33 4.60
N SER A 102 -7.90 8.52 4.54
CA SER A 102 -7.23 9.57 5.32
C SER A 102 -7.78 10.96 4.98
N GLU A 103 -8.01 11.27 3.70
CA GLU A 103 -8.58 12.55 3.28
C GLU A 103 -9.99 12.78 3.83
N LEU A 104 -10.84 11.75 3.87
CA LEU A 104 -12.17 11.81 4.51
C LEU A 104 -12.07 12.11 6.01
N ASN A 105 -11.03 11.63 6.68
CA ASN A 105 -10.77 11.91 8.09
C ASN A 105 -10.26 13.34 8.31
N ASP A 106 -9.38 13.83 7.42
CA ASP A 106 -8.69 15.10 7.59
C ASP A 106 -9.52 16.31 7.14
N LEU A 107 -10.24 16.18 6.01
CA LEU A 107 -11.07 17.25 5.43
C LEU A 107 -12.55 17.11 5.77
N GLY A 108 -12.95 15.96 6.30
CA GLY A 108 -14.33 15.58 6.54
C GLY A 108 -15.00 14.94 5.31
N PRO A 109 -16.17 14.32 5.50
CA PRO A 109 -16.88 13.63 4.43
C PRO A 109 -17.29 14.61 3.33
N ASN A 110 -16.87 14.35 2.10
CA ASN A 110 -17.28 15.10 0.93
C ASN A 110 -17.58 14.14 -0.23
N ASP A 111 -18.54 14.52 -1.07
CA ASP A 111 -19.08 13.64 -2.11
C ASP A 111 -18.00 13.21 -3.12
N GLN A 112 -17.02 14.06 -3.41
CA GLN A 112 -15.96 13.77 -4.37
C GLN A 112 -15.02 12.66 -3.87
N THR A 113 -14.56 12.75 -2.62
CA THR A 113 -13.69 11.73 -2.04
C THR A 113 -14.46 10.43 -1.80
N ILE A 114 -15.75 10.50 -1.46
CA ILE A 114 -16.62 9.31 -1.35
C ILE A 114 -16.76 8.62 -2.72
N GLU A 115 -17.06 9.36 -3.78
CA GLU A 115 -17.16 8.83 -5.14
C GLU A 115 -15.83 8.22 -5.62
N ALA A 116 -14.71 8.89 -5.36
CA ALA A 116 -13.39 8.40 -5.69
C ALA A 116 -13.07 7.07 -4.97
N ALA A 117 -13.41 6.97 -3.69
CA ALA A 117 -13.16 5.76 -2.91
C ALA A 117 -14.06 4.59 -3.37
N ILE A 118 -15.32 4.84 -3.72
CA ILE A 118 -16.19 3.82 -4.36
C ILE A 118 -15.63 3.39 -5.71
N THR A 119 -15.22 4.36 -6.54
CA THR A 119 -14.63 4.09 -7.86
C THR A 119 -13.35 3.25 -7.74
N ASN A 120 -12.53 3.52 -6.72
CA ASN A 120 -11.33 2.71 -6.46
C ASN A 120 -11.70 1.23 -6.19
N LEU A 121 -12.69 0.98 -5.31
CA LEU A 121 -13.18 -0.36 -5.02
C LEU A 121 -13.72 -1.06 -6.29
N GLU A 122 -14.43 -0.33 -7.14
CA GLU A 122 -14.90 -0.82 -8.44
C GLU A 122 -13.74 -1.21 -9.37
N LEU A 123 -12.73 -0.35 -9.50
CA LEU A 123 -11.56 -0.60 -10.32
C LEU A 123 -10.79 -1.83 -9.85
N ARG A 124 -10.63 -2.00 -8.53
CA ARG A 124 -9.99 -3.19 -7.92
C ARG A 124 -10.73 -4.46 -8.32
N LEU A 125 -12.06 -4.48 -8.19
CA LEU A 125 -12.87 -5.63 -8.57
C LEU A 125 -12.80 -5.91 -10.09
N GLN A 126 -12.91 -4.88 -10.92
CA GLN A 126 -12.81 -5.02 -12.38
C GLN A 126 -11.44 -5.57 -12.82
N LEU A 127 -10.37 -5.15 -12.14
CA LEU A 127 -9.01 -5.63 -12.41
C LEU A 127 -8.90 -7.14 -12.17
N LEU A 128 -9.49 -7.62 -11.07
CA LEU A 128 -9.52 -9.05 -10.74
C LEU A 128 -10.37 -9.87 -11.73
N ILE A 129 -11.53 -9.36 -12.13
CA ILE A 129 -12.37 -9.99 -13.16
C ILE A 129 -11.60 -10.09 -14.49
N LYS A 130 -10.88 -9.04 -14.89
CA LYS A 130 -10.03 -9.04 -16.09
C LYS A 130 -8.91 -10.07 -15.98
N LEU A 131 -8.23 -10.15 -14.82
CA LEU A 131 -7.18 -11.15 -14.59
C LEU A 131 -7.73 -12.58 -14.75
N LYS A 132 -8.84 -12.89 -14.08
CA LYS A 132 -9.50 -14.19 -14.18
C LYS A 132 -9.88 -14.55 -15.62
N SER A 133 -10.42 -13.59 -16.38
CA SER A 133 -10.71 -13.79 -17.80
C SER A 133 -9.45 -14.14 -18.60
N LYS A 134 -8.32 -13.47 -18.35
CA LYS A 134 -7.04 -13.75 -19.01
C LYS A 134 -6.47 -15.11 -18.63
N LEU A 135 -6.54 -15.49 -17.36
CA LEU A 135 -6.13 -16.82 -16.90
C LEU A 135 -6.95 -17.93 -17.55
N ASN A 136 -8.26 -17.75 -17.69
CA ASN A 136 -9.12 -18.71 -18.37
C ASN A 136 -8.80 -18.82 -19.86
N GLN A 137 -8.55 -17.69 -20.55
CA GLN A 137 -8.14 -17.68 -21.96
C GLN A 137 -6.84 -18.47 -22.16
N LEU A 138 -5.83 -18.25 -21.32
CA LEU A 138 -4.56 -18.97 -21.40
C LEU A 138 -4.74 -20.48 -21.24
N LYS A 139 -5.55 -20.92 -20.26
CA LYS A 139 -5.86 -22.34 -20.05
C LYS A 139 -6.57 -22.97 -21.25
N SER A 140 -7.58 -22.28 -21.80
CA SER A 140 -8.32 -22.78 -22.96
C SER A 140 -7.43 -22.90 -24.20
N SER A 141 -6.58 -21.92 -24.48
CA SER A 141 -5.66 -21.96 -25.63
C SER A 141 -4.67 -23.12 -25.53
N LYS A 142 -4.19 -23.46 -24.34
CA LYS A 142 -3.30 -24.61 -24.12
C LYS A 142 -3.98 -25.95 -24.42
N ASN A 143 -5.22 -26.12 -23.95
CA ASN A 143 -5.99 -27.34 -24.19
C ASN A 143 -6.25 -27.60 -25.68
N GLU A 144 -6.50 -26.55 -26.47
CA GLU A 144 -6.70 -26.65 -27.92
C GLU A 144 -5.41 -27.05 -28.65
N GLN A 145 -4.27 -26.52 -28.24
CA GLN A 145 -2.95 -26.87 -28.80
C GLN A 145 -2.57 -28.31 -28.48
N GLU A 146 -2.79 -28.76 -27.24
CA GLU A 146 -2.53 -30.15 -26.84
C GLU A 146 -3.41 -31.12 -27.65
N SER A 147 -4.71 -30.85 -27.79
CA SER A 147 -5.63 -31.72 -28.55
C SER A 147 -5.28 -31.83 -30.04
N THR A 148 -4.73 -30.78 -30.64
CA THR A 148 -4.35 -30.78 -32.07
C THR A 148 -3.01 -31.50 -32.29
N ALA A 149 -2.12 -31.50 -31.31
CA ALA A 149 -0.82 -32.17 -31.40
C ALA A 149 -0.90 -33.70 -31.24
N VAL A 150 -2.02 -34.25 -30.73
CA VAL A 150 -2.24 -35.70 -30.58
C VAL A 150 -3.07 -36.34 -31.71
N MET A 151 -3.52 -35.54 -32.70
CA MET A 151 -4.18 -36.03 -33.92
C MET A 151 -3.19 -36.09 -35.08
#